data_AF-A0AAW6SPB9-F1
#
_entry.id   AF-A0AAW6SPB9-F1
#
_cell.length_a   1.000
_cell.length_b   1.000
_cell.length_c   1.000
_cell.angle_alpha   90.00
_cell.angle_beta   90.00
_cell.angle_gamma   90.00
#
_symmetry.space_group_name_H-M   'P 1'
#
loop_
_entity.id
_entity.type
_entity.pdbx_description
1 polymer ?
#
loop_
_entity_poly.entity_id
_entity_poly.type
_entity_poly.pdbx_seq_one_letter_code
_entity_poly.pdbx_strand_id
1 'polypeptide(L)'
;MGWKIISTQSAKLKKRIYILTVGLTIIYCIVRIIWLGGLFTRKLVVYSTFLQTDFTIGTLYLDYILLISAGVLSTIYFKKQAYTLTLYGIFVLSLFLIFPRLFAGSTFYEIKDHHLNQEYIIKRHESNLGNDKTELVVFVYKEVLPLVYVNQGRYHKIVSTKSETYSDFWKLRYVVNKEGNYLTFKKFLIPLK
;
A
#
# COMPACT_ATOMS: atom_id res chain seq x y z
N MET A 1 -28.20 50.30 5.61
CA MET A 1 -26.88 49.98 6.20
C MET A 1 -26.67 48.48 6.52
N GLY A 2 -27.72 47.69 6.83
CA GLY A 2 -27.58 46.27 7.20
C GLY A 2 -27.09 45.29 6.11
N TRP A 3 -27.40 45.54 4.83
CA TRP A 3 -27.01 44.65 3.72
C TRP A 3 -25.49 44.55 3.50
N LYS A 4 -24.75 45.63 3.80
CA LYS A 4 -23.29 45.70 3.60
C LYS A 4 -22.52 44.92 4.68
N ILE A 5 -23.12 44.73 5.86
CA ILE A 5 -22.53 44.01 7.01
C ILE A 5 -22.73 42.50 6.85
N ILE A 6 -23.91 42.07 6.39
CA ILE A 6 -24.22 40.66 6.10
C ILE A 6 -23.35 40.14 4.95
N SER A 7 -23.14 40.96 3.90
CA SER A 7 -22.28 40.57 2.76
C SER A 7 -20.80 40.45 3.14
N THR A 8 -20.30 41.29 4.05
CA THR A 8 -18.90 41.22 4.52
C THR A 8 -18.64 40.08 5.49
N GLN A 9 -19.60 39.73 6.36
CA GLN A 9 -19.48 38.52 7.19
C GLN A 9 -19.52 37.24 6.34
N SER A 10 -20.42 37.16 5.35
CA SER A 10 -20.46 36.06 4.38
C SER A 10 -19.14 35.89 3.62
N ALA A 11 -18.55 37.00 3.17
CA ALA A 11 -17.27 36.99 2.46
C ALA A 11 -16.08 36.56 3.35
N LYS A 12 -16.04 36.99 4.62
CA LYS A 12 -15.01 36.54 5.59
C LYS A 12 -15.13 35.06 5.93
N LEU A 13 -16.34 34.55 6.10
CA LEU A 13 -16.59 33.13 6.35
C LEU A 13 -16.18 32.28 5.15
N LYS A 14 -16.56 32.67 3.93
CA LYS A 14 -16.13 32.03 2.68
C LYS A 14 -14.61 31.99 2.56
N LYS A 15 -13.92 33.09 2.90
CA LYS A 15 -12.45 33.15 2.89
C LYS A 15 -11.81 32.20 3.92
N ARG A 16 -12.36 32.09 5.12
CA ARG A 16 -11.88 31.14 6.15
C ARG A 16 -12.08 29.69 5.73
N ILE A 17 -13.26 29.35 5.21
CA ILE A 17 -13.55 28.01 4.68
C ILE A 17 -12.59 27.69 3.55
N TYR A 18 -12.39 28.61 2.60
CA TYR A 18 -11.45 28.43 1.50
C TYR A 18 -10.02 28.15 1.99
N ILE A 19 -9.49 28.94 2.93
CA ILE A 19 -8.14 28.73 3.48
C ILE A 19 -8.04 27.37 4.18
N LEU A 20 -9.06 27.00 4.95
CA LEU A 20 -9.09 25.72 5.66
C LEU A 20 -9.13 24.53 4.68
N THR A 21 -9.95 24.63 3.63
CA THR A 21 -10.00 23.62 2.56
C THR A 21 -8.66 23.49 1.85
N VAL A 22 -8.04 24.61 1.44
CA VAL A 22 -6.72 24.60 0.78
C VAL A 22 -5.66 23.98 1.70
N GLY A 23 -5.65 24.35 2.99
CA GLY A 23 -4.73 23.78 3.97
C GLY A 23 -4.89 22.27 4.12
N LEU A 24 -6.13 21.78 4.24
CA LEU A 24 -6.42 20.35 4.30
C LEU A 24 -6.02 19.63 3.00
N THR A 25 -6.22 20.25 1.84
CA THR A 25 -5.80 19.69 0.55
C THR A 25 -4.28 19.55 0.48
N ILE A 26 -3.51 20.54 0.94
CA ILE A 26 -2.04 20.46 0.97
C ILE A 26 -1.58 19.33 1.88
N ILE A 27 -2.14 19.23 3.10
CA ILE A 27 -1.81 18.14 4.04
C ILE A 27 -2.13 16.78 3.43
N TYR A 28 -3.31 16.64 2.80
CA TYR A 28 -3.70 15.43 2.09
C TYR A 28 -2.69 15.07 0.99
N CYS A 29 -2.30 16.03 0.15
CA CYS A 29 -1.32 15.80 -0.91
C CYS A 29 0.03 15.34 -0.36
N ILE A 30 0.53 15.94 0.72
CA ILE A 30 1.79 15.53 1.37
C ILE A 30 1.69 14.09 1.88
N VAL A 31 0.64 13.78 2.64
CA VAL A 31 0.38 12.42 3.14
C VAL A 31 0.31 11.43 1.98
N ARG A 32 -0.33 11.82 0.87
CA ARG A 32 -0.49 10.96 -0.30
C ARG A 32 0.80 10.74 -1.07
N ILE A 33 1.67 11.74 -1.18
CA ILE A 33 3.01 11.58 -1.76
C ILE A 33 3.84 10.59 -0.93
N ILE A 34 3.82 10.73 0.40
CA ILE A 34 4.51 9.79 1.31
C ILE A 34 3.95 8.38 1.13
N TRP A 35 2.62 8.25 1.08
CA TRP A 35 1.93 6.98 0.88
C TRP A 35 2.34 6.34 -0.45
N LEU A 36 2.23 7.07 -1.56
CA LEU A 36 2.63 6.62 -2.89
C LEU A 36 4.11 6.22 -2.92
N GLY A 37 5.00 6.98 -2.30
CA GLY A 37 6.42 6.62 -2.15
C GLY A 37 6.62 5.29 -1.42
N GLY A 38 5.90 5.07 -0.31
CA GLY A 38 5.88 3.79 0.41
C GLY A 38 5.33 2.62 -0.41
N LEU A 39 4.29 2.88 -1.21
CA LEU A 39 3.71 1.91 -2.13
C LEU A 39 4.67 1.53 -3.26
N PHE A 40 5.28 2.51 -3.93
CA PHE A 40 6.21 2.28 -5.05
C PHE A 40 7.44 1.49 -4.62
N THR A 41 7.96 1.77 -3.42
CA THR A 41 9.13 1.08 -2.86
C THR A 41 8.81 -0.28 -2.23
N ARG A 42 7.54 -0.74 -2.25
CA ARG A 42 7.07 -1.95 -1.54
C ARG A 42 7.42 -1.93 -0.05
N LYS A 43 7.60 -0.74 0.53
CA LYS A 43 7.92 -0.55 1.94
C LYS A 43 6.68 -0.61 2.82
N LEU A 44 5.51 -0.29 2.28
CA LEU A 44 4.26 -0.21 3.03
C LEU A 44 3.19 -1.07 2.36
N VAL A 45 2.46 -1.83 3.18
CA VAL A 45 1.32 -2.64 2.79
C VAL A 45 0.17 -2.33 3.75
N VAL A 46 -1.04 -2.20 3.23
CA VAL A 46 -2.26 -2.13 4.01
C VAL A 46 -2.97 -3.46 3.89
N TYR A 47 -3.05 -4.21 4.98
CA TYR A 47 -3.60 -5.55 4.96
C TYR A 47 -4.54 -5.74 6.15
N SER A 48 -5.68 -6.40 5.92
CA SER A 48 -6.53 -6.85 7.01
C SER A 48 -6.30 -8.34 7.22
N THR A 49 -5.81 -8.71 8.39
CA THR A 49 -5.71 -10.11 8.84
C THR A 49 -7.11 -10.73 8.98
N PHE A 50 -8.10 -9.96 9.45
CA PHE A 50 -9.49 -10.40 9.59
C PHE A 50 -10.15 -10.76 8.24
N LEU A 51 -10.06 -9.87 7.25
CA LEU A 51 -10.63 -10.09 5.91
C LEU A 51 -9.68 -10.83 4.95
N GLN A 52 -8.46 -11.12 5.40
CA GLN A 52 -7.36 -11.66 4.60
C GLN A 52 -7.13 -10.92 3.27
N THR A 53 -7.38 -9.60 3.27
CA THR A 53 -7.46 -8.79 2.05
C THR A 53 -6.41 -7.67 2.05
N ASP A 54 -5.73 -7.53 0.91
CA ASP A 54 -4.81 -6.44 0.62
C ASP A 54 -5.59 -5.18 0.21
N PHE A 55 -5.66 -4.19 1.11
CA PHE A 55 -6.30 -2.90 0.89
C PHE A 55 -5.36 -1.84 0.31
N THR A 56 -4.10 -2.20 0.06
CA THR A 56 -3.07 -1.29 -0.46
C THR A 56 -3.55 -0.57 -1.72
N ILE A 57 -4.14 -1.33 -2.65
CA ILE A 57 -4.75 -0.80 -3.89
C ILE A 57 -6.08 -0.11 -3.61
N GLY A 58 -6.84 -0.61 -2.63
CA GLY A 58 -8.12 -0.04 -2.20
C GLY A 58 -8.03 1.46 -1.89
N THR A 59 -6.91 1.89 -1.28
CA THR A 59 -6.69 3.31 -0.99
C THR A 59 -6.61 4.20 -2.24
N LEU A 60 -6.27 3.66 -3.40
CA LEU A 60 -6.13 4.41 -4.66
C LEU A 60 -7.48 4.69 -5.33
N TYR A 61 -8.53 3.90 -5.05
CA TYR A 61 -9.87 4.15 -5.59
C TYR A 61 -10.42 5.51 -5.17
N LEU A 62 -10.13 5.95 -3.95
CA LEU A 62 -10.57 7.26 -3.47
C LEU A 62 -9.91 8.39 -4.25
N ASP A 63 -8.62 8.27 -4.60
CA ASP A 63 -7.94 9.26 -5.45
C ASP A 63 -8.56 9.31 -6.83
N TYR A 64 -8.91 8.16 -7.41
CA TYR A 64 -9.55 8.10 -8.72
C TYR A 64 -10.91 8.77 -8.71
N ILE A 65 -11.73 8.53 -7.68
CA ILE A 65 -13.02 9.19 -7.52
C ILE A 65 -12.84 10.71 -7.43
N LEU A 66 -11.88 11.19 -6.64
CA LEU A 66 -11.58 12.62 -6.52
C LEU A 66 -11.09 13.21 -7.85
N LEU A 67 -10.19 12.51 -8.56
CA LEU A 67 -9.62 12.97 -9.82
C LEU A 67 -10.67 13.04 -10.94
N ILE A 68 -11.55 12.02 -11.02
CA ILE A 68 -12.68 12.00 -11.96
C ILE A 68 -13.65 13.14 -11.63
N SER A 69 -14.01 13.31 -10.35
CA SER A 69 -14.91 14.38 -9.91
C SER A 69 -14.34 15.76 -10.24
N ALA A 70 -13.04 15.95 -10.00
CA ALA A 70 -12.33 17.17 -10.34
C ALA A 70 -12.29 17.41 -11.85
N GLY A 71 -12.09 16.37 -12.68
CA GLY A 71 -12.14 16.47 -14.13
C GLY A 71 -13.53 16.86 -14.67
N VAL A 72 -14.60 16.26 -14.12
CA VAL A 72 -15.99 16.60 -14.46
C VAL A 72 -16.31 18.06 -14.09
N LEU A 73 -16.01 18.45 -12.85
CA LEU A 73 -16.19 19.84 -12.40
C LEU A 73 -15.35 20.81 -13.23
N SER A 74 -14.12 20.43 -13.58
CA SER A 74 -13.25 21.22 -14.45
C SER A 74 -13.89 21.46 -15.82
N THR A 75 -14.48 20.42 -16.42
CA THR A 75 -15.16 20.49 -17.72
C THR A 75 -16.38 21.41 -17.69
N ILE A 76 -17.14 21.40 -16.59
CA ILE A 76 -18.36 22.21 -16.45
C ILE A 76 -18.03 23.68 -16.16
N TYR A 77 -17.09 23.95 -15.27
CA TYR A 77 -16.89 25.29 -14.71
C TYR A 77 -15.70 26.08 -15.30
N PHE A 78 -14.72 25.43 -15.94
CA PHE A 78 -13.53 26.10 -16.46
C PHE A 78 -13.52 26.14 -17.99
N LYS A 79 -13.45 27.34 -18.56
CA LYS A 79 -13.35 27.55 -20.02
C LYS A 79 -12.01 27.08 -20.61
N LYS A 80 -10.96 26.94 -19.79
CA LYS A 80 -9.63 26.53 -20.26
C LYS A 80 -9.55 25.01 -20.37
N GLN A 81 -9.74 24.49 -21.58
CA GLN A 81 -9.63 23.05 -21.89
C GLN A 81 -8.29 22.43 -21.46
N ALA A 82 -7.19 23.20 -21.47
CA ALA A 82 -5.87 22.69 -21.10
C ALA A 82 -5.80 22.13 -19.67
N TYR A 83 -6.49 22.75 -18.70
CA TYR A 83 -6.49 22.29 -17.30
C TYR A 83 -7.25 20.96 -17.17
N THR A 84 -8.44 20.90 -17.78
CA THR A 84 -9.24 19.67 -17.88
C THR A 84 -8.47 18.55 -18.57
N LEU A 85 -7.78 18.84 -19.68
CA LEU A 85 -6.97 17.86 -20.42
C LEU A 85 -5.82 17.33 -19.56
N THR A 86 -5.20 18.19 -18.76
CA THR A 86 -4.12 17.81 -17.84
C THR A 86 -4.62 16.84 -16.76
N LEU A 87 -5.80 17.11 -16.17
CA LEU A 87 -6.40 16.22 -15.17
C LEU A 87 -6.73 14.83 -15.75
N TYR A 88 -7.32 14.78 -16.94
CA TYR A 88 -7.57 13.50 -17.63
C TYR A 88 -6.28 12.79 -18.03
N GLY A 89 -5.24 13.53 -18.47
CA GLY A 89 -3.92 12.97 -18.76
C GLY A 89 -3.29 12.31 -17.54
N ILE A 90 -3.34 12.98 -16.37
CA ILE A 90 -2.88 12.42 -15.09
C ILE A 90 -3.67 11.16 -14.74
N PHE A 91 -5.00 11.17 -14.93
CA PHE A 91 -5.85 10.01 -14.69
C PHE A 91 -5.43 8.80 -15.55
N VAL A 92 -5.29 9.00 -16.86
CA VAL A 92 -4.88 7.93 -17.79
C VAL A 92 -3.48 7.40 -17.44
N LEU A 93 -2.52 8.29 -17.17
CA LEU A 93 -1.16 7.88 -16.76
C LEU A 93 -1.18 7.06 -15.46
N SER A 94 -1.99 7.47 -14.48
CA SER A 94 -2.10 6.75 -13.20
C SER A 94 -2.72 5.36 -13.36
N LEU A 95 -3.67 5.18 -14.30
CA LEU A 95 -4.21 3.85 -14.64
C LEU A 95 -3.12 2.92 -15.15
N PHE A 96 -2.26 3.38 -16.07
CA PHE A 96 -1.13 2.59 -16.57
C PHE A 96 -0.14 2.18 -15.48
N LEU A 97 0.11 3.05 -14.49
CA LEU A 97 1.01 2.75 -13.37
C LEU A 97 0.44 1.70 -12.41
N ILE A 98 -0.88 1.66 -12.28
CA ILE A 98 -1.58 0.76 -11.33
C ILE A 98 -1.99 -0.55 -11.99
N PHE A 99 -2.20 -0.57 -13.31
CA PHE A 99 -2.61 -1.74 -14.07
C PHE A 99 -1.76 -2.99 -13.79
N PRO A 100 -0.41 -2.96 -13.81
CA PRO A 100 0.40 -4.14 -13.48
C PRO A 100 0.17 -4.68 -12.07
N ARG A 101 -0.21 -3.82 -11.11
CA ARG A 101 -0.47 -4.23 -9.72
C ARG A 101 -1.84 -4.87 -9.55
N LEU A 102 -2.83 -4.50 -10.37
CA LEU A 102 -4.16 -5.11 -10.34
C LEU A 102 -4.12 -6.59 -10.74
N PHE A 103 -3.22 -6.97 -11.67
CA PHE A 103 -3.03 -8.36 -12.09
C PHE A 103 -2.02 -9.13 -11.22
N ALA A 104 -1.04 -8.43 -10.63
CA ALA A 104 -0.09 -9.02 -9.71
C ALA A 104 -0.68 -9.17 -8.30
N GLY A 105 -1.68 -10.05 -8.15
CA GLY A 105 -2.28 -10.36 -6.85
C GLY A 105 -1.21 -10.70 -5.81
N SER A 106 -1.19 -9.97 -4.69
CA SER A 106 -0.37 -10.33 -3.52
C SER A 106 -1.15 -11.31 -2.65
N THR A 107 -0.61 -12.50 -2.42
CA THR A 107 -1.05 -13.31 -1.27
C THR A 107 -0.11 -13.03 -0.09
N PHE A 108 -0.69 -12.47 0.97
CA PHE A 108 -0.02 -12.30 2.26
C PHE A 108 -0.48 -13.39 3.22
N TYR A 109 0.42 -13.81 4.10
CA TYR A 109 0.16 -14.82 5.13
C TYR A 109 0.56 -14.27 6.48
N GLU A 110 -0.34 -14.36 7.44
CA GLU A 110 -0.10 -13.98 8.83
C GLU A 110 0.84 -14.99 9.52
N ILE A 111 1.78 -14.49 10.31
CA ILE A 111 2.59 -15.32 11.22
C ILE A 111 1.87 -15.38 12.56
N LYS A 112 1.44 -16.59 12.95
CA LYS A 112 0.77 -16.85 14.23
C LYS A 112 1.72 -17.61 15.14
N ASP A 113 2.29 -16.91 16.11
CA ASP A 113 3.11 -17.53 17.15
C ASP A 113 3.03 -16.73 18.46
N HIS A 114 2.85 -17.42 19.58
CA HIS A 114 2.81 -16.86 20.93
C HIS A 114 4.10 -16.16 21.39
N HIS A 115 5.24 -16.43 20.74
CA HIS A 115 6.51 -15.77 21.02
C HIS A 115 6.63 -14.37 20.37
N LEU A 116 5.65 -13.97 19.55
CA LEU A 116 5.63 -12.67 18.88
C LEU A 116 4.77 -11.67 19.66
N ASN A 117 5.36 -10.53 20.01
CA ASN A 117 4.66 -9.43 20.69
C ASN A 117 3.92 -8.50 19.73
N GLN A 118 4.10 -8.68 18.41
CA GLN A 118 3.54 -7.83 17.36
C GLN A 118 3.14 -8.69 16.17
N GLU A 119 2.18 -8.21 15.38
CA GLU A 119 1.75 -8.92 14.19
C GLU A 119 2.75 -8.79 13.04
N TYR A 120 2.94 -9.91 12.34
CA TYR A 120 3.77 -9.98 11.15
C TYR A 120 3.00 -10.66 10.02
N ILE A 121 3.21 -10.16 8.81
CA ILE A 121 2.75 -10.82 7.58
C ILE A 121 3.94 -11.09 6.66
N ILE A 122 3.84 -12.17 5.89
CA ILE A 122 4.84 -12.51 4.88
C ILE A 122 4.21 -12.59 3.50
N LYS A 123 4.97 -12.15 2.50
CA LYS A 123 4.68 -12.41 1.09
C LYS A 123 5.72 -13.37 0.55
N ARG A 124 5.27 -14.49 -0.01
CA ARG A 124 6.13 -15.53 -0.58
C ARG A 124 6.14 -15.43 -2.10
N HIS A 125 7.31 -15.61 -2.70
CA HIS A 125 7.47 -15.80 -4.14
C HIS A 125 8.40 -16.97 -4.38
N GLU A 126 8.24 -17.60 -5.53
CA GLU A 126 9.21 -18.54 -6.04
C GLU A 126 9.59 -18.21 -7.48
N SER A 127 10.82 -18.56 -7.85
CA SER A 127 11.29 -18.50 -9.22
C SER A 127 12.01 -19.80 -9.55
N ASN A 128 11.51 -20.53 -10.55
CA ASN A 128 12.14 -21.74 -11.02
C ASN A 128 13.42 -21.39 -11.80
N LEU A 129 14.55 -21.92 -11.35
CA LEU A 129 15.86 -21.71 -11.97
C LEU A 129 16.27 -22.87 -12.90
N GLY A 130 15.43 -23.90 -13.03
CA GLY A 130 15.72 -25.12 -13.77
C GLY A 130 16.55 -26.14 -12.98
N ASN A 131 16.71 -27.35 -13.52
CA ASN A 131 17.54 -28.42 -12.95
C ASN A 131 17.28 -28.69 -11.45
N ASP A 132 16.02 -28.87 -11.08
CA ASP A 132 15.55 -29.09 -9.70
C ASP A 132 15.89 -27.96 -8.71
N LYS A 133 16.26 -26.76 -9.17
CA LYS A 133 16.56 -25.60 -8.31
C LYS A 133 15.46 -24.54 -8.42
N THR A 134 15.05 -24.03 -7.27
CA THR A 134 14.10 -22.93 -7.15
C THR A 134 14.65 -21.89 -6.18
N GLU A 135 14.54 -20.62 -6.56
CA GLU A 135 14.74 -19.51 -5.64
C GLU A 135 13.45 -19.25 -4.85
N LEU A 136 13.52 -19.38 -3.54
CA LEU A 136 12.46 -19.00 -2.62
C LEU A 136 12.72 -17.58 -2.13
N VAL A 137 11.73 -16.70 -2.19
CA VAL A 137 11.83 -15.31 -1.71
C VAL A 137 10.72 -15.04 -0.71
N VAL A 138 11.07 -14.44 0.43
CA VAL A 138 10.14 -13.97 1.45
C VAL A 138 10.35 -12.48 1.69
N PHE A 139 9.27 -11.72 1.59
CA PHE A 139 9.20 -10.37 2.12
C PHE A 139 8.51 -10.42 3.47
N VAL A 140 9.14 -9.86 4.49
CA VAL A 140 8.61 -9.78 5.85
C VAL A 140 8.08 -8.39 6.08
N TYR A 141 6.85 -8.27 6.58
CA TYR A 141 6.27 -7.01 6.97
C TYR A 141 5.81 -7.08 8.42
N LYS A 142 6.00 -5.98 9.14
CA LYS A 142 5.70 -5.84 10.56
C LYS A 142 4.64 -4.78 10.75
N GLU A 143 3.65 -5.05 11.58
CA GLU A 143 2.63 -4.07 11.91
C GLU A 143 3.24 -2.90 12.69
N VAL A 144 2.95 -1.67 12.24
CA VAL A 144 3.34 -0.43 12.94
C VAL A 144 2.14 0.35 13.44
N LEU A 145 1.00 0.21 12.76
CA LEU A 145 -0.30 0.78 13.11
C LEU A 145 -1.37 -0.23 12.66
N PRO A 146 -2.59 -0.20 13.22
CA PRO A 146 -3.67 -1.09 12.80
C PRO A 146 -3.80 -1.14 11.27
N LEU A 147 -3.70 -2.34 10.71
CA LEU A 147 -3.77 -2.64 9.26
C LEU A 147 -2.55 -2.20 8.43
N VAL A 148 -1.59 -1.47 8.99
CA VAL A 148 -0.44 -0.91 8.28
C VAL A 148 0.83 -1.68 8.62
N TYR A 149 1.39 -2.34 7.62
CA TYR A 149 2.59 -3.15 7.76
C TYR A 149 3.77 -2.56 6.97
N VAL A 150 4.93 -2.49 7.62
CA VAL A 150 6.18 -1.98 7.03
C VAL A 150 7.16 -3.11 6.78
N ASN A 151 7.74 -3.10 5.58
CA ASN A 151 8.71 -4.09 5.14
C ASN A 151 9.97 -4.05 6.00
N GLN A 152 10.30 -5.19 6.62
CA GLN A 152 11.51 -5.39 7.41
C GLN A 152 12.68 -5.88 6.55
N GLY A 153 12.40 -6.61 5.48
CA GLY A 153 13.43 -7.18 4.63
C GLY A 153 12.91 -8.13 3.57
N ARG A 154 13.77 -8.35 2.57
CA ARG A 154 13.60 -9.36 1.52
C ARG A 154 14.69 -10.41 1.70
N TYR A 155 14.27 -11.62 2.01
CA TYR A 155 15.16 -12.76 2.20
C TYR A 155 14.95 -13.75 1.08
N HIS A 156 16.02 -14.40 0.63
CA HIS A 156 15.94 -15.38 -0.43
C HIS A 156 16.87 -16.56 -0.17
N LYS A 157 16.50 -17.72 -0.69
CA LYS A 157 17.32 -18.92 -0.63
C LYS A 157 17.06 -19.80 -1.84
N ILE A 158 18.14 -20.23 -2.48
CA ILE A 158 18.08 -21.24 -3.53
C ILE A 158 18.06 -22.61 -2.87
N VAL A 159 17.06 -23.41 -3.20
CA VAL A 159 16.89 -24.77 -2.68
C VAL A 159 16.52 -25.73 -3.80
N SER A 160 16.65 -27.03 -3.53
CA SER A 160 16.08 -28.02 -4.42
C SER A 160 14.57 -28.13 -4.24
N THR A 161 13.81 -28.31 -5.33
CA THR A 161 12.37 -28.62 -5.30
C THR A 161 12.05 -29.89 -4.52
N LYS A 162 13.00 -30.82 -4.40
CA LYS A 162 12.88 -32.07 -3.63
C LYS A 162 13.19 -31.90 -2.14
N SER A 163 13.64 -30.72 -1.71
CA SER A 163 14.03 -30.49 -0.32
C SER A 163 12.84 -30.31 0.63
N GLU A 164 13.01 -30.70 1.88
CA GLU A 164 12.03 -30.41 2.94
C GLU A 164 11.76 -28.90 3.09
N THR A 165 12.80 -28.07 2.89
CA THR A 165 12.67 -26.61 2.93
C THR A 165 11.69 -26.10 1.88
N TYR A 166 11.72 -26.65 0.67
CA TYR A 166 10.75 -26.32 -0.38
C TYR A 166 9.33 -26.76 0.00
N SER A 167 9.19 -27.99 0.50
CA SER A 167 7.88 -28.52 0.92
C SER A 167 7.25 -27.69 2.04
N ASP A 168 8.03 -27.35 3.06
CA ASP A 168 7.58 -26.59 4.22
C ASP A 168 7.31 -25.13 3.89
N PHE A 169 8.12 -24.53 3.02
CA PHE A 169 7.83 -23.21 2.46
C PHE A 169 6.45 -23.20 1.81
N TRP A 170 6.18 -24.14 0.91
CA TRP A 170 4.92 -24.21 0.16
C TRP A 170 3.70 -24.44 1.04
N LYS A 171 3.84 -25.34 2.01
CA LYS A 171 2.78 -25.70 2.97
C LYS A 171 2.64 -24.72 4.13
N LEU A 172 3.42 -23.63 4.17
CA LEU A 172 3.47 -22.68 5.28
C LEU A 172 3.79 -23.34 6.63
N ARG A 173 4.61 -24.39 6.64
CA ARG A 173 5.06 -25.06 7.86
C ARG A 173 6.33 -24.40 8.37
N TYR A 174 6.17 -23.32 9.12
CA TYR A 174 7.27 -22.59 9.73
C TYR A 174 7.36 -22.85 11.23
N VAL A 175 8.52 -22.50 11.80
CA VAL A 175 8.72 -22.43 13.25
C VAL A 175 9.29 -21.06 13.56
N VAL A 176 8.74 -20.38 14.57
CA VAL A 176 9.35 -19.18 15.14
C VAL A 176 10.24 -19.59 16.30
N ASN A 177 11.44 -19.05 16.38
CA ASN A 177 12.32 -19.34 17.52
C ASN A 177 11.71 -18.80 18.82
N LYS A 178 12.12 -19.35 19.97
CA LYS A 178 11.59 -18.96 21.29
C LYS A 178 11.73 -17.47 21.62
N GLU A 179 12.70 -16.79 21.01
CA GLU A 179 12.95 -15.36 21.19
C GLU A 179 12.10 -14.46 20.27
N GLY A 180 11.34 -15.04 19.34
CA GLY A 180 10.52 -14.30 18.38
C GLY A 180 11.34 -13.47 17.37
N ASN A 181 12.60 -13.82 17.15
CA ASN A 181 13.55 -13.10 16.30
C ASN A 181 13.62 -13.67 14.88
N TYR A 182 13.33 -14.96 14.71
CA TYR A 182 13.48 -15.65 13.43
C TYR A 182 12.29 -16.55 13.15
N LEU A 183 11.83 -16.51 11.90
CA LEU A 183 10.98 -17.52 11.30
C LEU A 183 11.87 -18.48 10.49
N THR A 184 11.67 -19.79 10.60
CA THR A 184 12.40 -20.76 9.80
C THR A 184 11.49 -21.70 9.02
N PHE A 185 11.81 -21.88 7.74
CA PHE A 185 11.38 -23.02 6.94
C PHE A 185 12.55 -24.00 6.87
N LYS A 186 12.68 -24.87 7.87
CA LYS A 186 13.80 -25.83 7.98
C LYS A 186 15.17 -25.14 7.90
N LYS A 187 15.81 -25.17 6.71
CA LYS A 187 17.13 -24.58 6.48
C LYS A 187 17.05 -23.12 6.08
N PHE A 188 15.87 -22.55 5.81
CA PHE A 188 15.73 -21.15 5.40
C PHE A 188 15.29 -20.31 6.59
N LEU A 189 16.26 -19.57 7.16
CA LEU A 189 16.08 -18.72 8.33
C LEU A 189 15.83 -17.28 7.88
N ILE A 190 14.77 -16.68 8.43
CA ILE A 190 14.21 -15.39 8.04
C ILE A 190 14.11 -14.51 9.29
N PRO A 191 14.91 -13.44 9.38
CA PRO A 191 14.81 -12.47 10.46
C PRO A 191 13.47 -11.74 10.48
N LEU A 192 12.91 -11.58 11.69
CA LEU A 192 11.69 -10.83 11.99
C LEU A 192 11.98 -9.49 12.69
N LYS A 193 13.21 -9.30 13.19
CA LYS A 193 13.70 -8.08 13.84
C LYS A 193 15.05 -7.68 13.25
#